data_AF-A0AAU5DI24-F1
#
_entry.id   AF-A0AAU5DI24-F1
#
_cell.length_a   1.000
_cell.length_b   1.000
_cell.length_c   1.000
_cell.angle_alpha   90.00
_cell.angle_beta   90.00
_cell.angle_gamma   90.00
#
_symmetry.space_group_name_H-M   'P 1'
#
loop_
_entity.id
_entity.type
_entity.pdbx_description
1 polymer ?
#
loop_
_entity_poly.entity_id
_entity_poly.type
_entity_poly.pdbx_seq_one_letter_code
_entity_poly.pdbx_strand_id
1 'polypeptide(L)'
;MKNIAEARKAFEKLPAHITTAQITEATGYPYVHNWVRTDPTFPGEADRKDGTVYRDREAVLNWYAARHTQEPSKRRGPRRMEAQVLAARPTQVLMDSAELAELLDLTRRAVNKYAERYPSGAADDPFPLADADGKRSWSQLRAWFLRRSDPMPTAGESGAPEWADLRAWLLGHAEDGTEAVDGRVYLDELGLTTGQRDVVERARRARAHQVRVPIEWLAEVLHLEEPGQAEWLDTLLSEPDTAPVAPSIEVSANLAQEQRRLKPTALARELGLNIESVKHFARVYTPEKSEDPFPAKDSSSARDVAEVKEWLIRNRKIRPAEAPAADV
;
A
#
# COMPACT_ATOMS: atom_id res chain seq x y z
N MET A 1 -22.01 -22.05 -19.29
CA MET A 1 -21.25 -22.43 -20.50
C MET A 1 -21.29 -23.94 -20.61
N LYS A 2 -21.65 -24.43 -21.79
CA LYS A 2 -21.60 -25.86 -22.14
C LYS A 2 -20.15 -26.29 -22.29
N ASN A 3 -19.85 -27.57 -22.06
CA ASN A 3 -18.52 -28.10 -22.35
C ASN A 3 -18.33 -28.26 -23.88
N ILE A 4 -17.10 -28.50 -24.35
CA ILE A 4 -16.82 -28.55 -25.78
C ILE A 4 -17.54 -29.70 -26.51
N ALA A 5 -17.77 -30.83 -25.83
CA ALA A 5 -18.50 -31.96 -26.40
C ALA A 5 -20.00 -31.65 -26.57
N GLU A 6 -20.61 -30.98 -25.59
CA GLU A 6 -21.98 -30.48 -25.65
C GLU A 6 -22.14 -29.39 -26.72
N ALA A 7 -21.18 -28.48 -26.82
CA ALA A 7 -21.18 -27.46 -27.85
C ALA A 7 -21.09 -28.09 -29.25
N ARG A 8 -20.16 -29.03 -29.49
CA ARG A 8 -20.06 -29.74 -30.78
C ARG A 8 -21.39 -30.36 -31.21
N LYS A 9 -22.04 -31.11 -30.32
CA LYS A 9 -23.36 -31.70 -30.57
C LYS A 9 -24.45 -30.66 -30.86
N ALA A 10 -24.37 -29.47 -30.27
CA ALA A 10 -25.29 -28.39 -30.54
C ALA A 10 -25.02 -27.74 -31.90
N PHE A 11 -23.75 -27.51 -32.26
CA PHE A 11 -23.36 -26.95 -33.56
C PHE A 11 -23.70 -27.89 -34.72
N GLU A 12 -23.61 -29.21 -34.55
CA GLU A 12 -24.00 -30.19 -35.59
C GLU A 12 -25.45 -30.04 -36.07
N LYS A 13 -26.34 -29.54 -35.21
CA LYS A 13 -27.76 -29.31 -35.53
C LYS A 13 -28.04 -27.96 -36.18
N LEU A 14 -27.03 -27.09 -36.27
CA LEU A 14 -27.17 -25.75 -36.82
C LEU A 14 -26.90 -25.72 -38.33
N PRO A 15 -27.53 -24.78 -39.07
CA PRO A 15 -27.22 -24.54 -40.48
C PRO A 15 -25.78 -24.08 -40.69
N ALA A 16 -25.30 -24.13 -41.94
CA ALA A 16 -23.93 -23.71 -42.29
C ALA A 16 -23.62 -22.24 -41.91
N HIS A 17 -24.63 -21.38 -41.98
CA HIS A 17 -24.54 -19.98 -41.59
C HIS A 17 -25.37 -19.71 -40.34
N ILE A 18 -24.73 -19.24 -39.27
CA ILE A 18 -25.34 -19.12 -37.95
C ILE A 18 -25.32 -17.68 -37.42
N THR A 19 -26.33 -17.37 -36.61
CA THR A 19 -26.50 -16.07 -35.95
C THR A 19 -25.86 -16.05 -34.56
N THR A 20 -25.64 -14.84 -34.02
CA THR A 20 -25.16 -14.64 -32.63
C THR A 20 -26.05 -15.33 -31.59
N ALA A 21 -27.37 -15.38 -31.81
CA ALA A 21 -28.32 -16.05 -30.92
C ALA A 21 -28.10 -17.57 -30.92
N GLN A 22 -27.90 -18.17 -32.10
CA GLN A 22 -27.62 -19.60 -32.22
C GLN A 22 -26.26 -19.98 -31.61
N ILE A 23 -25.24 -19.12 -31.76
CA ILE A 23 -23.94 -19.29 -31.08
C ILE A 23 -24.13 -19.25 -29.55
N THR A 24 -24.94 -18.31 -29.05
CA THR A 24 -25.25 -18.15 -27.63
C THR A 24 -25.92 -19.40 -27.07
N GLU A 25 -26.91 -19.93 -27.78
CA GLU A 25 -27.63 -21.15 -27.41
C GLU A 25 -26.73 -22.39 -27.47
N ALA A 26 -25.91 -22.53 -28.51
CA ALA A 26 -25.03 -23.67 -28.71
C ALA A 26 -23.87 -23.73 -27.70
N THR A 27 -23.34 -22.58 -27.27
CA THR A 27 -22.23 -22.48 -26.30
C THR A 27 -22.70 -22.26 -24.85
N GLY A 28 -23.93 -21.81 -24.65
CA GLY A 28 -24.43 -21.37 -23.34
C GLY A 28 -23.67 -20.15 -22.79
N TYR A 29 -23.18 -19.26 -23.67
CA TYR A 29 -22.48 -18.02 -23.32
C TYR A 29 -23.29 -16.80 -23.77
N PRO A 30 -23.87 -16.00 -22.85
CA PRO A 30 -24.81 -14.93 -23.18
C PRO A 30 -24.18 -13.70 -23.86
N TYR A 31 -22.86 -13.56 -23.85
CA TYR A 31 -22.17 -12.33 -24.27
C TYR A 31 -21.30 -12.53 -25.51
N VAL A 32 -21.77 -13.27 -26.52
CA VAL A 32 -21.03 -13.53 -27.78
C VAL A 32 -20.58 -12.24 -28.46
N HIS A 33 -21.33 -11.14 -28.33
CA HIS A 33 -20.95 -9.82 -28.87
C HIS A 33 -19.59 -9.32 -28.35
N ASN A 34 -19.17 -9.73 -27.14
CA ASN A 34 -17.86 -9.39 -26.63
C ASN A 34 -16.75 -10.10 -27.42
N TRP A 35 -16.94 -11.35 -27.84
CA TRP A 35 -15.95 -12.04 -28.69
C TRP A 35 -15.75 -11.31 -30.00
N VAL A 36 -16.84 -10.91 -30.64
CA VAL A 36 -16.82 -10.12 -31.90
C VAL A 36 -16.07 -8.80 -31.72
N ARG A 37 -16.22 -8.13 -30.56
CA ARG A 37 -15.61 -6.82 -30.32
C ARG A 37 -14.15 -6.90 -29.87
N THR A 38 -13.79 -7.87 -29.05
CA THR A 38 -12.50 -7.88 -28.33
C THR A 38 -11.47 -8.85 -28.90
N ASP A 39 -11.89 -9.83 -29.69
CA ASP A 39 -11.00 -10.86 -30.21
C ASP A 39 -10.91 -10.76 -31.73
N PRO A 40 -9.80 -10.24 -32.29
CA PRO A 40 -9.64 -10.06 -33.73
C PRO A 40 -9.55 -11.39 -34.48
N THR A 41 -9.35 -12.51 -33.78
CA THR A 41 -9.33 -13.86 -34.37
C THR A 41 -10.71 -14.49 -34.46
N PHE A 42 -11.73 -13.84 -33.89
CA PHE A 42 -13.10 -14.34 -33.96
C PHE A 42 -13.60 -14.35 -35.41
N PRO A 43 -14.25 -15.42 -35.88
CA PRO A 43 -14.74 -15.51 -37.25
C PRO A 43 -15.63 -14.32 -37.64
N GLY A 44 -15.24 -13.70 -38.76
CA GLY A 44 -15.92 -12.54 -39.32
C GLY A 44 -17.29 -12.86 -39.90
N GLU A 45 -17.89 -11.83 -40.50
CA GLU A 45 -19.14 -11.94 -41.24
C GLU A 45 -18.94 -12.80 -42.50
N ALA A 46 -19.72 -13.87 -42.61
CA ALA A 46 -19.79 -14.70 -43.81
C ALA A 46 -20.87 -14.21 -44.78
N ASP A 47 -21.98 -13.72 -44.22
CA ASP A 47 -23.11 -13.17 -44.97
C ASP A 47 -23.91 -12.19 -44.10
N ARG A 48 -24.69 -11.31 -44.73
CA ARG A 48 -25.61 -10.40 -44.05
C ARG A 48 -26.90 -10.29 -44.82
N LYS A 49 -27.99 -10.66 -44.12
CA LYS A 49 -29.34 -10.59 -44.66
C LYS A 49 -30.25 -9.87 -43.67
N ASP A 50 -30.99 -8.88 -44.16
CA ASP A 50 -31.95 -8.10 -43.37
C ASP A 50 -31.35 -7.52 -42.07
N GLY A 51 -30.10 -7.04 -42.15
CA GLY A 51 -29.36 -6.50 -41.01
C GLY A 51 -28.84 -7.54 -40.01
N THR A 52 -29.17 -8.82 -40.20
CA THR A 52 -28.66 -9.94 -39.39
C THR A 52 -27.33 -10.42 -39.94
N VAL A 53 -26.30 -10.44 -39.09
CA VAL A 53 -24.97 -10.94 -39.42
C VAL A 53 -24.93 -12.46 -39.22
N TYR A 54 -24.58 -13.16 -40.29
CA TYR A 54 -24.35 -14.60 -40.30
C TYR A 54 -22.86 -14.90 -40.32
N ARG A 55 -22.49 -15.99 -39.65
CA ARG A 55 -21.09 -16.46 -39.56
C ARG A 55 -21.02 -17.91 -39.98
N ASP A 56 -19.88 -18.31 -40.51
CA ASP A 56 -19.63 -19.70 -40.83
C ASP A 56 -19.62 -20.56 -39.57
N ARG A 57 -20.46 -21.59 -39.56
CA ARG A 57 -20.66 -22.50 -38.43
C ARG A 57 -19.37 -23.21 -38.03
N GLU A 58 -18.61 -23.70 -39.01
CA GLU A 58 -17.42 -24.52 -38.77
C GLU A 58 -16.26 -23.65 -38.31
N ALA A 59 -16.10 -22.44 -38.86
CA ALA A 59 -15.15 -21.45 -38.39
C ALA A 59 -15.41 -21.08 -36.92
N VAL A 60 -16.68 -20.84 -36.54
CA VAL A 60 -17.04 -20.53 -35.15
C VAL A 60 -16.81 -21.73 -34.23
N LEU A 61 -17.16 -22.94 -34.66
CA LEU A 61 -16.93 -24.15 -33.86
C LEU A 61 -15.43 -24.43 -33.67
N ASN A 62 -14.63 -24.28 -34.72
CA ASN A 62 -13.18 -24.47 -34.68
C ASN A 62 -12.51 -23.42 -33.80
N TRP A 63 -12.91 -22.16 -33.91
CA TRP A 63 -12.44 -21.09 -33.02
C TRP A 63 -12.80 -21.37 -31.55
N TYR A 64 -14.05 -21.79 -31.31
CA TYR A 64 -14.52 -22.11 -29.96
C TYR A 64 -13.80 -23.33 -29.37
N ALA A 65 -13.53 -24.35 -30.18
CA ALA A 65 -12.75 -25.53 -29.80
C ALA A 65 -11.30 -25.16 -29.48
N ALA A 66 -10.65 -24.37 -30.33
CA ALA A 66 -9.27 -23.90 -30.12
C ALA A 66 -9.14 -23.12 -28.81
N ARG A 67 -10.13 -22.28 -28.49
CA ARG A 67 -10.20 -21.53 -27.23
C ARG A 67 -10.36 -22.41 -25.99
N HIS A 68 -11.01 -23.57 -26.13
CA HIS A 68 -11.22 -24.54 -25.04
C HIS A 68 -10.07 -25.55 -24.89
N THR A 69 -9.27 -25.78 -25.95
CA THR A 69 -8.04 -26.59 -25.90
C THR A 69 -6.81 -25.78 -25.49
N GLN A 70 -6.83 -24.46 -25.68
CA GLN A 70 -5.99 -23.59 -24.89
C GLN A 70 -6.41 -23.81 -23.44
N GLU A 71 -5.52 -24.43 -22.66
CA GLU A 71 -5.65 -24.68 -21.22
C GLU A 71 -6.51 -23.58 -20.60
N PRO A 72 -7.56 -23.89 -19.81
CA PRO A 72 -8.42 -22.87 -19.23
C PRO A 72 -7.50 -21.91 -18.50
N SER A 73 -7.20 -20.79 -19.14
CA SER A 73 -6.42 -19.75 -18.53
C SER A 73 -7.35 -19.26 -17.44
N LYS A 74 -7.16 -19.80 -16.23
CA LYS A 74 -7.75 -19.35 -14.98
C LYS A 74 -7.85 -17.86 -15.13
N ARG A 75 -9.07 -17.31 -15.37
CA ARG A 75 -9.33 -15.94 -15.83
C ARG A 75 -8.18 -15.06 -15.38
N ARG A 76 -7.15 -14.90 -16.23
CA ARG A 76 -5.89 -14.36 -15.73
C ARG A 76 -6.24 -12.93 -15.42
N GLY A 77 -6.21 -12.59 -14.14
CA GLY A 77 -6.12 -11.21 -13.73
C GLY A 77 -4.94 -10.56 -14.46
N PRO A 78 -4.77 -9.25 -14.30
CA PRO A 78 -3.64 -8.54 -14.86
C PRO A 78 -2.36 -9.35 -14.61
N ARG A 79 -1.67 -9.76 -15.68
CA ARG A 79 -0.47 -10.60 -15.54
C ARG A 79 0.58 -9.72 -14.89
N ARG A 80 1.31 -10.25 -13.91
CA ARG A 80 2.42 -9.57 -13.23
C ARG A 80 2.00 -8.37 -12.36
N MET A 81 0.85 -8.44 -11.68
CA MET A 81 0.45 -7.44 -10.67
C MET A 81 1.57 -7.10 -9.69
N GLU A 82 2.32 -8.11 -9.23
CA GLU A 82 3.50 -7.93 -8.38
C GLU A 82 4.52 -6.98 -9.01
N ALA A 83 5.00 -7.29 -10.22
CA ALA A 83 5.96 -6.44 -10.91
C ALA A 83 5.41 -5.04 -11.19
N GLN A 84 4.11 -4.91 -11.49
CA GLN A 84 3.46 -3.60 -11.68
C GLN A 84 3.43 -2.80 -10.38
N VAL A 85 3.08 -3.44 -9.27
CA VAL A 85 3.03 -2.82 -7.95
C VAL A 85 4.43 -2.43 -7.46
N LEU A 86 5.45 -3.23 -7.74
CA LEU A 86 6.84 -2.90 -7.42
C LEU A 86 7.39 -1.76 -8.30
N ALA A 87 7.03 -1.71 -9.58
CA ALA A 87 7.49 -0.69 -10.51
C ALA A 87 6.75 0.66 -10.37
N ALA A 88 5.56 0.66 -9.77
CA ALA A 88 4.75 1.85 -9.59
C ALA A 88 5.44 2.85 -8.66
N ARG A 89 5.54 4.11 -9.12
CA ARG A 89 6.07 5.24 -8.36
C ARG A 89 4.93 6.26 -8.16
N PRO A 90 4.18 6.16 -7.06
CA PRO A 90 3.07 7.07 -6.81
C PRO A 90 3.58 8.50 -6.53
N THR A 91 2.80 9.50 -6.94
CA THR A 91 3.03 10.92 -6.62
C THR A 91 2.10 11.42 -5.50
N GLN A 92 1.40 10.50 -4.84
CA GLN A 92 0.49 10.76 -3.73
C GLN A 92 0.28 9.51 -2.88
N VAL A 93 -0.02 9.70 -1.61
CA VAL A 93 -0.16 8.58 -0.65
C VAL A 93 -1.55 7.94 -0.77
N LEU A 94 -2.59 8.76 -0.82
CA LEU A 94 -3.99 8.35 -0.91
C LEU A 94 -4.50 8.50 -2.34
N MET A 95 -5.04 7.42 -2.90
CA MET A 95 -5.50 7.37 -4.29
C MET A 95 -6.92 6.82 -4.40
N ASP A 96 -7.74 7.43 -5.25
CA ASP A 96 -9.05 6.90 -5.62
C ASP A 96 -8.95 5.71 -6.59
N SER A 97 -10.08 5.04 -6.87
CA SER A 97 -10.09 3.88 -7.77
C SER A 97 -9.73 4.18 -9.23
N ALA A 98 -9.83 5.43 -9.69
CA ALA A 98 -9.43 5.84 -11.03
C ALA A 98 -7.92 6.06 -11.10
N GLU A 99 -7.35 6.75 -10.12
CA GLU A 99 -5.91 6.98 -9.97
C GLU A 99 -5.15 5.65 -9.80
N LEU A 100 -5.65 4.75 -8.95
CA LEU A 100 -5.12 3.39 -8.80
C LEU A 100 -5.22 2.58 -10.09
N ALA A 101 -6.29 2.78 -10.87
CA ALA A 101 -6.47 2.09 -12.13
C ALA A 101 -5.46 2.57 -13.17
N GLU A 102 -5.23 3.87 -13.26
CA GLU A 102 -4.21 4.44 -14.13
C GLU A 102 -2.80 3.98 -13.72
N LEU A 103 -2.45 4.09 -12.44
CA LEU A 103 -1.14 3.70 -11.92
C LEU A 103 -0.78 2.23 -12.20
N LEU A 104 -1.76 1.34 -12.11
CA LEU A 104 -1.56 -0.11 -12.24
C LEU A 104 -1.90 -0.65 -13.63
N ASP A 105 -2.23 0.22 -14.60
CA ASP A 105 -2.72 -0.16 -15.93
C ASP A 105 -3.92 -1.14 -15.85
N LEU A 106 -4.88 -0.78 -14.99
CA LEU A 106 -6.11 -1.51 -14.73
C LEU A 106 -7.32 -0.72 -15.19
N THR A 107 -8.48 -1.39 -15.22
CA THR A 107 -9.76 -0.69 -15.28
C THR A 107 -10.22 -0.35 -13.87
N ARG A 108 -10.91 0.79 -13.69
CA ARG A 108 -11.58 1.13 -12.41
C ARG A 108 -12.45 -0.01 -11.87
N ARG A 109 -13.14 -0.72 -12.76
CA ARG A 109 -13.94 -1.91 -12.39
C ARG A 109 -13.08 -3.05 -11.85
N ALA A 110 -11.87 -3.26 -12.37
CA ALA A 110 -10.95 -4.27 -11.87
C ALA A 110 -10.47 -3.94 -10.45
N VAL A 111 -10.17 -2.66 -10.16
CA VAL A 111 -9.82 -2.20 -8.80
C VAL A 111 -10.99 -2.45 -7.84
N ASN A 112 -12.19 -1.99 -8.18
CA ASN A 112 -13.38 -2.19 -7.34
C ASN A 112 -13.71 -3.68 -7.11
N LYS A 113 -13.44 -4.53 -8.10
CA LYS A 113 -13.65 -5.97 -7.98
C LYS A 113 -12.76 -6.61 -6.92
N TYR A 114 -11.59 -6.05 -6.59
CA TYR A 114 -10.79 -6.53 -5.47
C TYR A 114 -11.48 -6.23 -4.14
N ALA A 115 -12.04 -5.03 -3.95
CA ALA A 115 -12.82 -4.69 -2.77
C ALA A 115 -14.07 -5.58 -2.61
N GLU A 116 -14.80 -5.84 -3.71
CA GLU A 116 -15.96 -6.75 -3.70
C GLU A 116 -15.58 -8.19 -3.35
N ARG A 117 -14.43 -8.67 -3.84
CA ARG A 117 -13.99 -10.06 -3.66
C ARG A 117 -13.37 -10.30 -2.29
N TYR A 118 -12.78 -9.27 -1.69
CA TYR A 118 -12.10 -9.34 -0.40
C TYR A 118 -12.67 -8.25 0.53
N PRO A 119 -13.96 -8.35 0.92
CA PRO A 119 -14.61 -7.35 1.75
C PRO A 119 -14.06 -7.36 3.19
N SER A 120 -14.10 -6.20 3.85
CA SER A 120 -13.77 -6.09 5.26
C SER A 120 -14.70 -6.93 6.13
N GLY A 121 -14.11 -7.62 7.11
CA GLY A 121 -14.86 -8.42 8.10
C GLY A 121 -15.31 -9.81 7.65
N ALA A 122 -15.12 -10.21 6.38
CA ALA A 122 -15.49 -11.54 5.91
C ALA A 122 -14.38 -12.29 5.15
N ALA A 123 -13.31 -11.61 4.74
CA ALA A 123 -12.14 -12.25 4.14
C ALA A 123 -10.99 -12.36 5.15
N ASP A 124 -10.23 -13.45 5.09
CA ASP A 124 -9.02 -13.66 5.91
C ASP A 124 -7.93 -12.62 5.64
N ASP A 125 -7.89 -12.07 4.41
CA ASP A 125 -7.00 -10.99 3.97
C ASP A 125 -7.82 -9.99 3.15
N PRO A 126 -8.55 -9.09 3.82
CA PRO A 126 -9.45 -8.16 3.15
C PRO A 126 -8.66 -7.09 2.39
N PHE A 127 -9.25 -6.58 1.32
CA PHE A 127 -8.67 -5.50 0.54
C PHE A 127 -8.63 -4.21 1.37
N PRO A 128 -7.59 -3.35 1.22
CA PRO A 128 -7.47 -2.13 2.01
C PRO A 128 -8.72 -1.26 1.94
N LEU A 129 -9.11 -0.77 3.11
CA LEU A 129 -10.28 0.09 3.29
C LEU A 129 -10.04 1.42 2.59
N ALA A 130 -11.12 1.95 2.04
CA ALA A 130 -11.12 3.34 1.62
C ALA A 130 -11.37 4.25 2.83
N ASP A 131 -10.83 5.45 2.79
CA ASP A 131 -11.16 6.55 3.70
C ASP A 131 -12.56 7.12 3.40
N ALA A 132 -12.91 8.20 4.11
CA ALA A 132 -14.19 8.89 3.96
C ALA A 132 -14.42 9.45 2.53
N ASP A 133 -13.33 9.77 1.82
CA ASP A 133 -13.35 10.31 0.46
C ASP A 133 -13.29 9.21 -0.62
N GLY A 134 -13.25 7.94 -0.22
CA GLY A 134 -13.17 6.81 -1.13
C GLY A 134 -11.75 6.50 -1.63
N LYS A 135 -10.73 7.14 -1.05
CA LYS A 135 -9.31 6.95 -1.39
C LYS A 135 -8.68 5.86 -0.53
N ARG A 136 -7.61 5.24 -1.04
CA ARG A 136 -6.88 4.16 -0.36
C ARG A 136 -5.41 4.50 -0.29
N SER A 137 -4.77 4.08 0.81
CA SER A 137 -3.33 4.20 0.97
C SER A 137 -2.61 3.27 -0.01
N TRP A 138 -1.70 3.84 -0.79
CA TRP A 138 -0.87 3.10 -1.73
C TRP A 138 0.00 2.05 -1.02
N SER A 139 0.59 2.39 0.12
CA SER A 139 1.49 1.49 0.85
C SER A 139 0.74 0.23 1.31
N GLN A 140 -0.48 0.39 1.83
CA GLN A 140 -1.35 -0.73 2.21
C GLN A 140 -1.77 -1.58 1.00
N LEU A 141 -2.11 -0.93 -0.12
CA LEU A 141 -2.51 -1.63 -1.34
C LEU A 141 -1.35 -2.44 -1.94
N ARG A 142 -0.15 -1.84 -1.98
CA ARG A 142 1.06 -2.52 -2.42
C ARG A 142 1.39 -3.71 -1.52
N ALA A 143 1.41 -3.51 -0.20
CA ALA A 143 1.63 -4.60 0.74
C ALA A 143 0.61 -5.74 0.57
N TRP A 144 -0.67 -5.42 0.41
CA TRP A 144 -1.73 -6.41 0.18
C TRP A 144 -1.49 -7.26 -1.08
N PHE A 145 -1.03 -6.65 -2.17
CA PHE A 145 -0.65 -7.40 -3.37
C PHE A 145 0.57 -8.29 -3.12
N LEU A 146 1.60 -7.76 -2.45
CA LEU A 146 2.84 -8.48 -2.16
C LEU A 146 2.64 -9.67 -1.21
N ARG A 147 1.75 -9.57 -0.21
CA ARG A 147 1.41 -10.71 0.68
C ARG A 147 1.01 -11.98 -0.08
N ARG A 148 0.48 -11.83 -1.29
CA ARG A 148 -0.04 -12.92 -2.13
C ARG A 148 0.97 -13.46 -3.13
N SER A 149 1.98 -12.67 -3.49
CA SER A 149 2.98 -13.03 -4.50
C SER A 149 4.37 -13.30 -3.93
N ASP A 150 4.64 -12.82 -2.71
CA ASP A 150 5.93 -12.91 -2.03
C ASP A 150 5.85 -13.88 -0.83
N PRO A 151 6.01 -15.20 -1.03
CA PRO A 151 5.91 -16.19 0.04
C PRO A 151 7.08 -16.09 1.03
N MET A 152 6.80 -16.30 2.31
CA MET A 152 7.83 -16.41 3.34
C MET A 152 8.78 -17.57 3.02
N PRO A 153 10.10 -17.44 3.29
CA PRO A 153 11.06 -18.53 3.12
C PRO A 153 10.62 -19.80 3.84
N THR A 154 10.88 -20.94 3.21
CA THR A 154 10.53 -22.25 3.75
C THR A 154 11.37 -22.58 4.98
N ALA A 155 10.77 -23.32 5.93
CA ALA A 155 11.51 -23.85 7.06
C ALA A 155 12.62 -24.82 6.59
N GLY A 156 13.81 -24.66 7.17
CA GLY A 156 14.90 -25.63 7.03
C GLY A 156 14.69 -26.87 7.92
N GLU A 157 15.72 -27.70 8.05
CA GLU A 157 15.68 -28.95 8.85
C GLU A 157 15.30 -28.73 10.32
N SER A 158 15.53 -27.54 10.86
CA SER A 158 15.20 -27.14 12.23
C SER A 158 13.72 -26.79 12.45
N GLY A 159 12.90 -26.78 11.39
CA GLY A 159 11.49 -26.38 11.46
C GLY A 159 11.25 -24.87 11.47
N ALA A 160 12.30 -24.05 11.38
CA ALA A 160 12.22 -22.60 11.20
C ALA A 160 12.99 -22.18 9.93
N PRO A 161 12.61 -21.07 9.26
CA PRO A 161 13.41 -20.53 8.17
C PRO A 161 14.78 -20.09 8.69
N GLU A 162 15.82 -20.24 7.86
CA GLU A 162 17.14 -19.74 8.21
C GLU A 162 17.09 -18.22 8.39
N TRP A 163 17.74 -17.71 9.44
CA TRP A 163 17.69 -16.28 9.76
C TRP A 163 18.25 -15.41 8.63
N ALA A 164 19.25 -15.90 7.89
CA ALA A 164 19.82 -15.18 6.75
C ALA A 164 18.78 -15.00 5.63
N ASP A 165 18.07 -16.07 5.25
CA ASP A 165 17.01 -16.03 4.24
C ASP A 165 15.83 -15.18 4.69
N LEU A 166 15.45 -15.30 5.98
CA LEU A 166 14.39 -14.47 6.54
C LEU A 166 14.74 -12.98 6.51
N ARG A 167 15.99 -12.61 6.83
CA ARG A 167 16.45 -11.21 6.75
C ARG A 167 16.45 -10.69 5.32
N ALA A 168 16.97 -11.47 4.38
CA ALA A 168 16.98 -11.09 2.97
C ALA A 168 15.54 -10.88 2.45
N TRP A 169 14.62 -11.76 2.84
CA TRP A 169 13.21 -11.63 2.50
C TRP A 169 12.55 -10.39 3.15
N LEU A 170 12.76 -10.17 4.45
CA LEU A 170 12.22 -9.00 5.18
C LEU A 170 12.66 -7.70 4.49
N LEU A 171 13.92 -7.60 4.11
CA LEU A 171 14.53 -6.38 3.57
C LEU A 171 14.43 -6.25 2.04
N GLY A 172 13.84 -7.21 1.33
CA GLY A 172 13.90 -7.28 -0.14
C GLY A 172 13.45 -6.01 -0.90
N HIS A 173 12.60 -5.19 -0.28
CA HIS A 173 12.14 -3.89 -0.81
C HIS A 173 12.22 -2.76 0.21
N ALA A 174 13.08 -2.85 1.23
CA ALA A 174 13.16 -1.85 2.31
C ALA A 174 13.46 -0.43 1.80
N GLU A 175 14.20 -0.31 0.70
CA GLU A 175 14.62 0.96 0.11
C GLU A 175 13.53 1.62 -0.77
N ASP A 176 12.43 0.93 -1.07
CA ASP A 176 11.40 1.48 -1.95
C ASP A 176 10.75 2.74 -1.36
N GLY A 177 10.64 3.78 -2.19
CA GLY A 177 10.06 5.06 -1.79
C GLY A 177 10.97 5.91 -0.88
N THR A 178 12.25 5.55 -0.72
CA THR A 178 13.25 6.44 -0.10
C THR A 178 13.75 7.52 -1.08
N GLU A 179 13.68 7.24 -2.38
CA GLU A 179 14.01 8.19 -3.44
C GLU A 179 12.93 9.26 -3.58
N ALA A 180 13.36 10.51 -3.74
CA ALA A 180 12.45 11.63 -3.94
C ALA A 180 11.80 11.57 -5.32
N VAL A 181 10.47 11.58 -5.36
CA VAL A 181 9.66 11.76 -6.58
C VAL A 181 9.22 13.23 -6.60
N ASP A 182 9.54 13.95 -7.68
CA ASP A 182 9.31 15.39 -7.80
C ASP A 182 9.90 16.21 -6.62
N GLY A 183 11.06 15.77 -6.11
CA GLY A 183 11.74 16.40 -4.99
C GLY A 183 11.12 16.11 -3.61
N ARG A 184 10.17 15.18 -3.51
CA ARG A 184 9.51 14.80 -2.25
C ARG A 184 9.60 13.30 -1.99
N VAL A 185 9.85 12.95 -0.73
CA VAL A 185 9.70 11.57 -0.24
C VAL A 185 8.28 11.43 0.29
N TYR A 186 7.55 10.45 -0.21
CA TYR A 186 6.17 10.20 0.18
C TYR A 186 6.14 9.18 1.32
N LEU A 187 5.84 9.68 2.52
CA LEU A 187 5.59 8.88 3.70
C LEU A 187 4.10 8.55 3.81
N ASP A 188 3.78 7.34 4.21
CA ASP A 188 2.42 6.90 4.44
C ASP A 188 1.83 7.48 5.74
N GLU A 189 0.62 7.05 6.06
CA GLU A 189 -0.16 7.56 7.21
C GLU A 189 0.51 7.22 8.56
N LEU A 190 1.48 6.30 8.57
CA LEU A 190 2.29 5.93 9.72
C LEU A 190 3.65 6.63 9.72
N GLY A 191 3.90 7.55 8.78
CA GLY A 191 5.21 8.18 8.60
C GLY A 191 6.26 7.25 8.00
N LEU A 192 5.86 6.14 7.37
CA LEU A 192 6.77 5.15 6.79
C LEU A 192 6.88 5.32 5.28
N THR A 193 8.06 5.07 4.72
CA THR A 193 8.19 4.89 3.27
C THR A 193 7.44 3.62 2.83
N THR A 194 7.20 3.50 1.52
CA THR A 194 6.55 2.32 0.97
C THR A 194 7.34 1.03 1.28
N GLY A 195 8.66 1.08 1.23
CA GLY A 195 9.55 -0.03 1.56
C GLY A 195 9.59 -0.35 3.05
N GLN A 196 9.60 0.66 3.91
CA GLN A 196 9.49 0.46 5.36
C GLN A 196 8.16 -0.21 5.73
N ARG A 197 7.05 0.18 5.08
CA ARG A 197 5.75 -0.49 5.27
C ARG A 197 5.80 -1.96 4.87
N ASP A 198 6.42 -2.33 3.75
CA ASP A 198 6.58 -3.75 3.37
C ASP A 198 7.32 -4.56 4.42
N VAL A 199 8.41 -4.00 4.97
CA VAL A 199 9.21 -4.67 6.00
C VAL A 199 8.35 -4.96 7.23
N VAL A 200 7.52 -4.00 7.66
CA VAL A 200 6.55 -4.18 8.77
C VAL A 200 5.55 -5.28 8.45
N GLU A 201 4.99 -5.30 7.25
CA GLU A 201 3.99 -6.30 6.84
C GLU A 201 4.58 -7.70 6.75
N ARG A 202 5.81 -7.83 6.25
CA ARG A 202 6.56 -9.08 6.24
C ARG A 202 6.88 -9.55 7.66
N ALA A 203 7.27 -8.64 8.55
CA ALA A 203 7.52 -8.96 9.96
C ALA A 203 6.24 -9.42 10.68
N ARG A 204 5.09 -8.78 10.41
CA ARG A 204 3.79 -9.20 10.93
C ARG A 204 3.43 -10.61 10.46
N ARG A 205 3.68 -10.92 9.18
CA ARG A 205 3.48 -12.26 8.62
C ARG A 205 4.39 -13.30 9.27
N ALA A 206 5.69 -13.00 9.44
CA ALA A 206 6.61 -13.89 10.14
C ALA A 206 6.12 -14.19 11.56
N ARG A 207 5.67 -13.17 12.30
CA ARG A 207 5.11 -13.31 13.65
C ARG A 207 3.83 -14.16 13.67
N ALA A 208 2.94 -14.02 12.68
CA ALA A 208 1.75 -14.86 12.54
C ALA A 208 2.11 -16.34 12.32
N HIS A 209 3.26 -16.63 11.71
CA HIS A 209 3.84 -17.97 11.59
C HIS A 209 4.72 -18.37 12.78
N GLN A 210 4.65 -17.65 13.90
CA GLN A 210 5.44 -17.89 15.11
C GLN A 210 6.97 -17.79 14.90
N VAL A 211 7.41 -17.12 13.83
CA VAL A 211 8.81 -16.85 13.58
C VAL A 211 9.20 -15.57 14.30
N ARG A 212 10.20 -15.65 15.17
CA ARG A 212 10.65 -14.52 15.98
C ARG A 212 11.49 -13.55 15.14
N VAL A 213 10.99 -12.32 14.98
CA VAL A 213 11.76 -11.18 14.46
C VAL A 213 12.11 -10.27 15.64
N PRO A 214 13.39 -10.01 15.95
CA PRO A 214 13.75 -9.13 17.05
C PRO A 214 13.30 -7.69 16.77
N ILE A 215 12.53 -7.10 17.69
CA ILE A 215 11.97 -5.75 17.50
C ILE A 215 13.04 -4.67 17.41
N GLU A 216 14.08 -4.77 18.25
CA GLU A 216 15.21 -3.82 18.26
C GLU A 216 15.95 -3.83 16.93
N TRP A 217 16.18 -5.03 16.37
CA TRP A 217 16.79 -5.17 15.06
C TRP A 217 15.91 -4.57 13.96
N LEU A 218 14.58 -4.77 14.05
CA LEU A 218 13.63 -4.24 13.08
C LEU A 218 13.56 -2.70 13.14
N ALA A 219 13.56 -2.11 14.33
CA ALA A 219 13.62 -0.67 14.53
C ALA A 219 14.93 -0.09 13.95
N GLU A 220 16.07 -0.74 14.22
CA GLU A 220 17.38 -0.35 13.69
C GLU A 220 17.40 -0.32 12.15
N VAL A 221 16.97 -1.39 11.48
CA VAL A 221 16.97 -1.44 9.99
C VAL A 221 15.93 -0.52 9.35
N LEU A 222 14.90 -0.12 10.09
CA LEU A 222 13.92 0.87 9.63
C LEU A 222 14.36 2.31 9.92
N HIS A 223 15.52 2.52 10.55
CA HIS A 223 16.01 3.82 11.01
C HIS A 223 15.05 4.50 12.00
N LEU A 224 14.39 3.69 12.83
CA LEU A 224 13.51 4.12 13.90
C LEU A 224 14.32 4.27 15.21
N GLU A 225 15.12 5.33 15.29
CA GLU A 225 16.08 5.58 16.37
C GLU A 225 15.53 6.42 17.54
N GLU A 226 14.28 6.92 17.44
CA GLU A 226 13.69 7.72 18.50
C GLU A 226 13.19 6.85 19.67
N PRO A 227 13.34 7.31 20.93
CA PRO A 227 12.76 6.62 22.08
C PRO A 227 11.25 6.44 21.92
N GLY A 228 10.71 5.25 22.20
CA GLY A 228 9.28 4.96 21.99
C GLY A 228 8.97 4.25 20.68
N GLN A 229 9.87 4.31 19.67
CA GLN A 229 9.57 3.77 18.35
C GLN A 229 9.63 2.24 18.30
N ALA A 230 10.47 1.60 19.12
CA ALA A 230 10.47 0.14 19.24
C ALA A 230 9.16 -0.37 19.89
N GLU A 231 8.66 0.31 20.94
CA GLU A 231 7.36 -0.02 21.55
C GLU A 231 6.19 0.25 20.60
N TRP A 232 6.25 1.36 19.86
CA TRP A 232 5.28 1.67 18.80
C TRP A 232 5.27 0.60 17.72
N LEU A 233 6.46 0.15 17.27
CA LEU A 233 6.58 -0.89 16.26
C LEU A 233 6.05 -2.24 16.78
N ASP A 234 6.31 -2.60 18.05
CA ASP A 234 5.76 -3.84 18.62
C ASP A 234 4.22 -3.81 18.70
N THR A 235 3.68 -2.64 19.04
CA THR A 235 2.23 -2.39 19.02
C THR A 235 1.68 -2.53 17.61
N LEU A 236 2.32 -1.89 16.63
CA LEU A 236 1.94 -1.93 15.22
C LEU A 236 1.96 -3.37 14.66
N LEU A 237 2.96 -4.17 15.02
CA LEU A 237 3.05 -5.58 14.62
C LEU A 237 1.98 -6.46 15.26
N SER A 238 1.37 -6.03 16.36
CA SER A 238 0.31 -6.74 17.08
C SER A 238 -1.08 -6.38 16.57
N GLU A 239 -1.23 -5.22 15.92
CA GLU A 239 -2.49 -4.78 15.32
C GLU A 239 -2.72 -5.36 13.92
N PRO A 240 -3.98 -5.66 13.54
CA PRO A 240 -4.31 -6.04 12.17
C PRO A 240 -4.21 -4.83 11.23
N ASP A 241 -3.61 -5.04 10.04
CA ASP A 241 -3.42 -4.04 8.97
C ASP A 241 -4.73 -3.36 8.49
N THR A 242 -5.87 -3.94 8.86
CA THR A 242 -7.21 -3.56 8.39
C THR A 242 -7.88 -2.54 9.30
N ALA A 243 -7.18 -2.03 10.33
CA ALA A 243 -7.68 -0.95 11.14
C ALA A 243 -8.02 0.24 10.22
N PRO A 244 -9.20 0.88 10.40
CA PRO A 244 -9.55 2.06 9.62
C PRO A 244 -8.40 3.05 9.70
N VAL A 245 -8.02 3.62 8.55
CA VAL A 245 -7.06 4.71 8.43
C VAL A 245 -7.32 5.68 9.57
N ALA A 246 -6.43 5.69 10.57
CA ALA A 246 -6.52 6.60 11.69
C ALA A 246 -6.31 8.03 11.15
N PRO A 247 -6.93 9.03 11.81
CA PRO A 247 -7.52 10.20 11.17
C PRO A 247 -6.48 11.09 10.49
N SER A 248 -6.91 11.73 9.39
CA SER A 248 -6.33 12.89 8.69
C SER A 248 -4.85 13.20 8.96
N ILE A 249 -4.08 13.38 7.89
CA ILE A 249 -2.72 13.97 7.91
C ILE A 249 -2.66 15.24 8.79
N GLU A 250 -3.76 15.97 8.98
CA GLU A 250 -3.84 17.10 9.92
C GLU A 250 -3.79 16.68 11.40
N VAL A 251 -4.32 15.53 11.80
CA VAL A 251 -4.23 15.02 13.19
C VAL A 251 -2.86 14.41 13.46
N SER A 252 -2.24 13.70 12.51
CA SER A 252 -0.86 13.20 12.67
C SER A 252 0.18 14.33 12.57
N ALA A 253 -0.03 15.33 11.72
CA ALA A 253 0.80 16.54 11.68
C ALA A 253 0.59 17.42 12.93
N ASN A 254 -0.63 17.53 13.44
CA ASN A 254 -0.89 18.23 14.70
C ASN A 254 -0.39 17.44 15.92
N LEU A 255 -0.40 16.11 15.92
CA LEU A 255 0.21 15.29 16.99
C LEU A 255 1.75 15.28 16.94
N ALA A 256 2.35 15.44 15.75
CA ALA A 256 3.80 15.60 15.60
C ALA A 256 4.28 17.03 15.90
N GLN A 257 3.41 18.04 15.72
CA GLN A 257 3.66 19.42 16.12
C GLN A 257 3.30 19.70 17.59
N GLU A 258 2.32 19.01 18.16
CA GLU A 258 2.00 19.07 19.57
C GLU A 258 2.91 18.12 20.35
N GLN A 259 3.97 18.70 20.91
CA GLN A 259 4.82 18.11 21.95
C GLN A 259 5.99 17.24 21.48
N ARG A 260 6.77 17.71 20.49
CA ARG A 260 8.15 17.21 20.31
C ARG A 260 8.95 17.55 21.57
N ARG A 261 9.04 16.60 22.50
CA ARG A 261 9.76 16.72 23.77
C ARG A 261 11.15 16.11 23.65
N LEU A 262 12.19 16.89 23.91
CA LEU A 262 13.58 16.44 23.84
C LEU A 262 14.25 16.41 25.20
N LYS A 263 15.08 15.39 25.44
CA LYS A 263 15.99 15.33 26.59
C LYS A 263 17.07 16.43 26.49
N PRO A 264 17.69 16.86 27.60
CA PRO A 264 18.57 18.03 27.62
C PRO A 264 19.69 18.04 26.55
N THR A 265 20.27 16.88 26.25
CA THR A 265 21.33 16.75 25.23
C THR A 265 20.80 16.99 23.81
N ALA A 266 19.67 16.37 23.46
CA ALA A 266 19.04 16.50 22.15
C ALA A 266 18.45 17.90 21.96
N LEU A 267 17.82 18.44 23.01
CA LEU A 267 17.31 19.81 23.05
C LEU A 267 18.41 20.85 22.83
N ALA A 268 19.57 20.66 23.46
CA ALA A 268 20.72 21.54 23.28
C ALA A 268 21.23 21.51 21.83
N ARG A 269 21.31 20.31 21.23
CA ARG A 269 21.72 20.13 19.82
C ARG A 269 20.75 20.81 18.86
N GLU A 270 19.45 20.57 19.03
CA GLU A 270 18.39 21.13 18.18
C GLU A 270 18.37 22.66 18.19
N LEU A 271 18.60 23.26 19.37
CA LEU A 271 18.52 24.71 19.56
C LEU A 271 19.88 25.42 19.41
N GLY A 272 20.94 24.71 19.03
CA GLY A 272 22.28 25.27 18.89
C GLY A 272 22.89 25.79 20.21
N LEU A 273 22.52 25.18 21.34
CA LEU A 273 22.97 25.56 22.68
C LEU A 273 23.96 24.56 23.27
N ASN A 274 24.70 24.99 24.28
CA ASN A 274 25.45 24.07 25.15
C ASN A 274 24.48 23.39 26.15
N ILE A 275 24.65 22.09 26.39
CA ILE A 275 23.88 21.33 27.39
C ILE A 275 23.93 21.96 28.79
N GLU A 276 25.08 22.55 29.16
CA GLU A 276 25.23 23.23 30.45
C GLU A 276 24.38 24.50 30.54
N SER A 277 24.13 25.18 29.41
CA SER A 277 23.21 26.33 29.35
C SER A 277 21.77 25.88 29.61
N VAL A 278 21.34 24.76 29.01
CA VAL A 278 19.99 24.19 29.22
C VAL A 278 19.81 23.77 30.69
N LYS A 279 20.80 23.12 31.29
CA LYS A 279 20.77 22.77 32.73
C LYS A 279 20.78 24.01 33.62
N HIS A 280 21.55 25.03 33.25
CA HIS A 280 21.58 26.30 33.96
C HIS A 280 20.20 26.95 33.96
N PHE A 281 19.53 27.05 32.80
CA PHE A 281 18.20 27.63 32.72
C PHE A 281 17.18 26.87 33.58
N ALA A 282 17.19 25.54 33.49
CA ALA A 282 16.33 24.70 34.31
C ALA A 282 16.55 24.83 35.83
N ARG A 283 17.76 25.23 36.27
CA ARG A 283 18.09 25.40 37.69
C ARG A 283 17.82 26.81 38.21
N VAL A 284 18.00 27.82 37.36
CA VAL A 284 17.91 29.24 37.73
C VAL A 284 16.48 29.75 37.62
N TYR A 285 15.75 29.32 36.59
CA TYR A 285 14.41 29.79 36.28
C TYR A 285 13.37 28.74 36.68
N THR A 286 13.25 28.47 37.98
CA THR A 286 12.21 27.58 38.51
C THR A 286 10.94 28.39 38.85
N PRO A 287 9.75 27.75 38.95
CA PRO A 287 8.50 28.45 39.28
C PRO A 287 8.56 29.27 40.58
N GLU A 288 9.43 28.89 41.53
CA GLU A 288 9.61 29.59 42.80
C GLU A 288 10.60 30.77 42.72
N LYS A 289 11.40 30.84 41.66
CA LYS A 289 12.55 31.77 41.54
C LYS A 289 12.44 32.75 40.38
N SER A 290 11.46 32.58 39.50
CA SER A 290 11.30 33.42 38.32
C SER A 290 9.83 33.61 37.96
N GLU A 291 9.48 34.83 37.55
CA GLU A 291 8.16 35.18 37.04
C GLU A 291 7.88 34.55 35.66
N ASP A 292 8.92 34.15 34.92
CA ASP A 292 8.82 33.42 33.64
C ASP A 292 9.71 32.15 33.72
N PRO A 293 9.23 31.09 34.39
CA PRO A 293 10.02 29.89 34.63
C PRO A 293 10.37 29.18 33.32
N PHE A 294 11.51 28.49 33.34
CA PHE A 294 11.92 27.65 32.23
C PHE A 294 10.95 26.47 32.08
N PRO A 295 10.59 26.07 30.85
CA PRO A 295 9.62 25.02 30.59
C PRO A 295 9.83 23.74 31.41
N ALA A 296 8.73 23.25 31.95
CA ALA A 296 8.72 22.09 32.83
C ALA A 296 9.12 20.82 32.08
N LYS A 297 9.81 19.93 32.79
CA LYS A 297 10.10 18.60 32.28
C LYS A 297 8.94 17.66 32.55
N ASP A 298 8.76 16.67 31.69
CA ASP A 298 7.86 15.55 31.95
C ASP A 298 8.50 14.49 32.87
N SER A 299 7.81 13.35 33.04
CA SER A 299 8.30 12.19 33.80
C SER A 299 9.58 11.57 33.21
N SER A 300 9.84 11.75 31.91
CA SER A 300 11.03 11.26 31.20
C SER A 300 12.21 12.22 31.24
N SER A 301 12.04 13.37 31.91
CA SER A 301 12.97 14.51 31.92
C SER A 301 13.16 15.21 30.57
N ALA A 302 12.23 15.01 29.63
CA ALA A 302 12.16 15.71 28.35
C ALA A 302 11.34 17.01 28.47
N ARG A 303 11.62 17.98 27.60
CA ARG A 303 10.96 19.29 27.54
C ARG A 303 10.45 19.58 26.15
N ASP A 304 9.33 20.27 26.08
CA ASP A 304 8.74 20.72 24.84
C ASP A 304 9.69 21.69 24.11
N VAL A 305 10.04 21.35 22.87
CA VAL A 305 10.99 22.13 22.06
C VAL A 305 10.41 23.50 21.69
N ALA A 306 9.12 23.58 21.37
CA ALA A 306 8.47 24.83 21.00
C ALA A 306 8.41 25.77 22.20
N GLU A 307 7.98 25.27 23.36
CA GLU A 307 7.91 26.04 24.60
C GLU A 307 9.31 26.56 25.01
N VAL A 308 10.34 25.73 24.89
CA VAL A 308 11.73 26.14 25.18
C VAL A 308 12.23 27.18 24.18
N LYS A 309 11.95 27.00 22.89
CA LYS A 309 12.37 27.96 21.85
C LYS A 309 11.70 29.32 22.05
N GLU A 310 10.40 29.34 22.31
CA GLU A 310 9.66 30.57 22.62
C GLU A 310 10.18 31.23 23.89
N TRP A 311 10.41 30.45 24.96
CA TRP A 311 10.99 30.97 26.19
C TRP A 311 12.37 31.59 25.95
N LEU A 312 13.24 30.94 25.15
CA LEU A 312 14.56 31.46 24.83
C LEU A 312 14.50 32.74 23.99
N ILE A 313 13.55 32.85 23.06
CA ILE A 313 13.33 34.08 22.28
C ILE A 313 12.82 35.21 23.20
N ARG A 314 11.79 34.93 24.02
CA ARG A 314 11.22 35.89 24.98
C ARG A 314 12.29 36.41 25.97
N ASN A 315 13.16 35.52 26.43
CA ASN A 315 14.24 35.84 27.37
C ASN A 315 15.56 36.30 26.69
N ARG A 316 15.51 36.57 25.39
CA ARG A 316 16.65 37.06 24.57
C ARG A 316 17.90 36.19 24.66
N LYS A 317 17.72 34.87 24.80
CA LYS A 317 18.81 33.87 24.86
C LYS A 317 19.20 33.35 23.48
N ILE A 318 18.31 33.45 22.50
CA ILE A 318 18.56 33.19 21.07
C ILE A 318 17.94 34.31 20.22
N ARG A 319 18.46 34.55 19.01
CA ARG A 319 17.84 35.47 18.05
C ARG A 319 16.69 34.76 17.31
N PRO A 320 15.60 35.47 16.98
CA PRO A 320 14.58 34.92 16.08
C PRO A 320 15.24 34.55 14.74
N ALA A 321 14.83 33.43 14.13
CA ALA A 321 15.26 33.11 12.77
C ALA A 321 14.71 34.21 11.84
N GLU A 322 15.60 34.84 11.07
CA GLU A 322 15.23 35.76 10.00
C GLU A 322 14.40 34.99 8.97
N ALA A 323 13.18 35.45 8.69
CA ALA A 323 12.36 34.84 7.64
C ALA A 323 13.10 34.95 6.30
N PRO A 324 13.07 33.92 5.44
CA PRO A 324 13.66 34.03 4.11
C PRO A 324 12.99 35.19 3.38
N ALA A 325 13.82 36.08 2.83
CA ALA A 325 13.37 37.21 2.03
C ALA A 325 12.43 36.68 0.93
N ALA A 326 11.20 37.18 0.93
CA ALA A 326 10.29 37.00 -0.19
C ALA A 326 10.90 37.78 -1.37
N ASP A 327 11.53 37.06 -2.29
CA ASP A 327 11.97 37.62 -3.56
C ASP A 327 10.72 38.08 -4.35
N VAL A 328 10.79 39.34 -4.77
CA VAL A 328 9.79 40.14 -5.49
C VAL A 328 9.67 39.71 -6.95
#